data_AF-R9IK11-F1
#
_entry.id   AF-R9IK11-F1
#
_cell.length_a   1.000
_cell.length_b   1.000
_cell.length_c   1.000
_cell.angle_alpha   90.00
_cell.angle_beta   90.00
_cell.angle_gamma   90.00
#
_symmetry.space_group_name_H-M   'P 1'
#
loop_
_entity.id
_entity.type
_entity.pdbx_description
1 polymer ?
#
loop_
_entity_poly.entity_id
_entity_poly.type
_entity_poly.pdbx_seq_one_letter_code
_entity_poly.pdbx_strand_id
1 'polypeptide(L)'
;MEIVTKAKKSCTAFQKPGPRKPGRGRPPKKGDAVHLKGLFASHKEQFMETETELYGKKKTIRYYSIDLLWGQKLYQELRFVLVEMDGIQSILASTSLALDPLSIIRLYSYRFRIECTFRELKQQTGAFCYHFWSKHMPKLSYYQKKGEPTPLERVEDERSRKKILKTVRAIEVHMELSCIAMGILQTLSIRFIGKVCSSQIRYQRTPSKGRVSEAALMHYFRKHFFRLLEQKPKSYITQIIHELQEESEKHWDFLAS
;
A
#
# COMPACT_ATOMS: atom_id res chain seq x y z
N MET A 1 -14.57 -4.49 13.00
CA MET A 1 -13.40 -4.40 12.11
C MET A 1 -12.22 -5.01 12.84
N GLU A 2 -11.60 -6.04 12.29
CA GLU A 2 -10.38 -6.64 12.84
C GLU A 2 -9.16 -5.98 12.20
N ILE A 3 -8.15 -5.65 13.01
CA ILE A 3 -6.97 -4.92 12.54
C ILE A 3 -5.72 -5.64 13.02
N VAL A 4 -4.79 -5.88 12.10
CA VAL A 4 -3.42 -6.35 12.38
C VAL A 4 -2.42 -5.24 12.05
N THR A 5 -1.57 -4.89 13.00
CA THR A 5 -0.57 -3.83 12.85
C THR A 5 0.78 -4.22 13.45
N LYS A 6 1.83 -3.45 13.14
CA LYS A 6 3.12 -3.55 13.82
C LYS A 6 3.21 -2.50 14.92
N ALA A 7 3.40 -2.97 16.15
CA ALA A 7 3.62 -2.11 17.29
C ALA A 7 5.07 -1.59 17.31
N LYS A 8 5.27 -0.42 17.92
CA LYS A 8 6.63 0.10 18.19
C LYS A 8 7.35 -0.82 19.17
N LYS A 9 8.68 -0.98 19.03
CA LYS A 9 9.47 -1.75 20.01
C LYS A 9 9.33 -1.20 21.44
N SER A 10 9.24 0.12 21.60
CA SER A 10 9.03 0.78 22.90
C SER A 10 7.59 0.69 23.43
N CYS A 11 6.73 -0.13 22.83
CA CYS A 11 5.35 -0.26 23.25
C CYS A 11 5.26 -0.91 24.63
N THR A 12 4.49 -0.28 25.51
CA THR A 12 4.13 -0.79 26.83
C THR A 12 2.66 -1.18 26.80
N ALA A 13 2.38 -2.43 27.17
CA ALA A 13 1.03 -2.94 27.41
C ALA A 13 0.85 -3.21 28.90
N PHE A 14 -0.33 -3.63 29.32
CA PHE A 14 -0.63 -3.89 30.73
C PHE A 14 -1.26 -5.27 30.89
N GLN A 15 -0.95 -5.94 31.99
CA GLN A 15 -1.64 -7.18 32.34
C GLN A 15 -3.11 -6.91 32.66
N LYS A 16 -3.93 -7.97 32.64
CA LYS A 16 -5.30 -7.90 33.17
C LYS A 16 -5.24 -7.53 34.66
N PRO A 17 -6.20 -6.74 35.17
CA PRO A 17 -6.23 -6.45 36.60
C PRO A 17 -6.37 -7.75 37.39
N GLY A 18 -5.60 -7.86 38.48
CA GLY A 18 -5.70 -8.97 39.41
C GLY A 18 -7.04 -9.00 40.17
N PRO A 19 -7.27 -10.03 41.00
CA PRO A 19 -8.49 -10.16 41.78
C PRO A 19 -8.72 -8.94 42.67
N ARG A 20 -9.99 -8.55 42.83
CA ARG A 20 -10.38 -7.37 43.61
C ARG A 20 -9.98 -7.58 45.07
N LYS A 21 -9.08 -6.74 45.58
CA LYS A 21 -8.73 -6.74 47.00
C LYS A 21 -9.90 -6.19 47.84
N PRO A 22 -10.21 -6.79 48.99
CA PRO A 22 -11.22 -6.25 49.91
C PRO A 22 -10.72 -4.90 50.47
N GLY A 23 -11.50 -3.84 50.28
CA GLY A 23 -11.13 -2.49 50.70
C GLY A 23 -11.95 -1.40 50.02
N ARG A 24 -11.87 -0.18 50.56
CA ARG A 24 -12.57 1.01 50.05
C ARG A 24 -11.77 1.61 48.89
N GLY A 25 -12.39 1.77 47.71
CA GLY A 25 -11.76 2.39 46.55
C GLY A 25 -12.23 1.82 45.20
N ARG A 26 -11.90 2.53 44.11
CA ARG A 26 -12.19 2.07 42.74
C ARG A 26 -11.25 0.93 42.36
N PRO A 27 -11.75 -0.23 41.88
CA PRO A 27 -10.89 -1.31 41.40
C PRO A 27 -9.94 -0.85 40.29
N PRO A 28 -8.69 -1.37 40.26
CA PRO A 28 -7.74 -1.04 39.20
C PRO A 28 -8.28 -1.53 37.85
N LYS A 29 -8.13 -0.70 36.82
CA LYS A 29 -8.55 -1.05 35.44
C LYS A 29 -7.55 -1.94 34.70
N LYS A 30 -6.33 -2.07 35.22
CA LYS A 30 -5.20 -2.76 34.60
C LYS A 30 -4.26 -3.30 35.68
N GLY A 31 -3.48 -4.31 35.33
CA GLY A 31 -2.37 -4.82 36.13
C GLY A 31 -1.05 -4.12 35.80
N ASP A 32 0.04 -4.82 36.01
CA ASP A 32 1.39 -4.28 35.87
C ASP A 32 1.73 -3.94 34.42
N ALA A 33 2.63 -2.96 34.27
CA ALA A 33 3.15 -2.54 32.99
C ALA A 33 4.10 -3.60 32.42
N VAL A 34 3.89 -3.97 31.16
CA VAL A 34 4.70 -4.93 30.43
C VAL A 34 5.36 -4.23 29.26
N HIS A 35 6.68 -4.10 29.32
CA HIS A 35 7.47 -3.59 28.19
C HIS A 35 7.69 -4.71 27.17
N LEU A 36 7.02 -4.61 26.02
CA LEU A 36 7.00 -5.69 25.05
C LEU A 36 8.38 -6.03 24.48
N LYS A 37 9.29 -5.05 24.35
CA LYS A 37 10.69 -5.32 23.96
C LYS A 37 11.41 -6.23 24.94
N GLY A 38 11.12 -6.12 26.25
CA GLY A 38 11.77 -6.92 27.27
C GLY A 38 11.43 -8.41 27.19
N LEU A 39 10.24 -8.74 26.65
CA LEU A 39 9.76 -10.10 26.52
C LEU A 39 10.63 -10.96 25.57
N PHE A 40 11.30 -10.36 24.59
CA PHE A 40 12.25 -11.10 23.74
C PHE A 40 13.41 -11.71 24.55
N ALA A 41 13.85 -11.03 25.61
CA ALA A 41 14.91 -11.52 26.48
C ALA A 41 14.35 -12.38 27.62
N SER A 42 13.30 -11.92 28.31
CA SER A 42 12.79 -12.59 29.51
C SER A 42 11.99 -13.85 29.24
N HIS A 43 11.37 -13.99 28.07
CA HIS A 43 10.52 -15.14 27.72
C HIS A 43 11.14 -16.00 26.59
N LYS A 44 12.47 -15.96 26.41
CA LYS A 44 13.18 -16.61 25.30
C LYS A 44 12.83 -18.09 25.12
N GLU A 45 12.60 -18.81 26.21
CA GLU A 45 12.23 -20.23 26.22
C GLU A 45 10.78 -20.50 25.81
N GLN A 46 9.90 -19.50 25.90
CA GLN A 46 8.49 -19.60 25.52
C GLN A 46 8.26 -19.31 24.03
N PHE A 47 9.30 -18.89 23.30
CA PHE A 47 9.21 -18.69 21.85
C PHE A 47 9.15 -20.04 21.14
N MET A 48 8.10 -20.24 20.36
CA MET A 48 7.95 -21.40 19.49
C MET A 48 8.67 -21.13 18.15
N GLU A 49 9.41 -22.13 17.68
CA GLU A 49 10.06 -22.10 16.37
C GLU A 49 9.22 -22.86 15.35
N THR A 50 9.05 -22.28 14.16
CA THR A 50 8.31 -22.93 13.08
C THR A 50 8.84 -22.49 11.72
N GLU A 51 8.62 -23.32 10.71
CA GLU A 51 8.85 -22.97 9.32
C GLU A 51 7.53 -22.51 8.68
N THR A 52 7.53 -21.32 8.08
CA THR A 52 6.37 -20.78 7.38
C THR A 52 6.75 -20.16 6.05
N GLU A 53 5.80 -20.13 5.11
CA GLU A 53 6.01 -19.48 3.83
C GLU A 53 5.71 -17.97 3.95
N LEU A 54 6.76 -17.16 3.94
CA LEU A 54 6.68 -15.70 3.94
C LEU A 54 7.29 -15.14 2.67
N TYR A 55 6.58 -14.23 2.02
CA TYR A 55 7.02 -13.59 0.77
C TYR A 55 7.35 -14.59 -0.36
N GLY A 56 6.67 -15.74 -0.40
CA GLY A 56 6.91 -16.80 -1.40
C GLY A 56 8.20 -17.58 -1.19
N LYS A 57 8.76 -17.54 0.03
CA LYS A 57 9.93 -18.32 0.44
C LYS A 57 9.66 -18.97 1.79
N LYS A 58 10.14 -20.19 1.97
CA LYS A 58 10.17 -20.82 3.29
C LYS A 58 11.16 -20.08 4.18
N LYS A 59 10.69 -19.73 5.38
CA LYS A 59 11.44 -18.99 6.38
C LYS A 59 11.18 -19.60 7.75
N THR A 60 12.26 -19.85 8.48
CA THR A 60 12.19 -20.22 9.89
C THR A 60 11.97 -18.96 10.72
N ILE A 61 10.94 -18.98 11.55
CA ILE A 61 10.58 -17.89 12.44
C ILE A 61 10.47 -18.40 13.87
N ARG A 62 10.79 -17.54 14.83
CA ARG A 62 10.49 -17.76 16.24
C ARG A 62 9.45 -16.74 16.67
N TYR A 63 8.42 -17.19 17.39
CA TYR A 63 7.38 -16.28 17.84
C TYR A 63 6.83 -16.64 19.23
N TYR A 64 6.31 -15.63 19.90
CA TYR A 64 5.64 -15.73 21.19
C TYR A 64 4.37 -14.87 21.16
N SER A 65 3.25 -15.41 21.64
CA SER A 65 1.96 -14.73 21.65
C SER A 65 1.50 -14.49 23.09
N ILE A 66 1.00 -13.29 23.36
CA ILE A 66 0.46 -12.92 24.66
C ILE A 66 -0.68 -11.91 24.49
N ASP A 67 -1.75 -12.08 25.26
CA ASP A 67 -2.89 -11.18 25.23
C ASP A 67 -2.76 -10.17 26.40
N LEU A 68 -2.73 -8.87 26.07
CA LEU A 68 -2.49 -7.78 27.03
C LEU A 68 -3.41 -6.59 26.75
N LEU A 69 -3.63 -5.77 27.77
CA LEU A 69 -4.40 -4.53 27.65
C LEU A 69 -3.54 -3.41 27.08
N TRP A 70 -4.07 -2.68 26.11
CA TRP A 70 -3.39 -1.57 25.44
C TRP A 70 -4.30 -0.36 25.22
N GLY A 71 -3.68 0.81 25.12
CA GLY A 71 -4.38 2.08 24.92
C GLY A 71 -4.58 2.86 26.23
N GLN A 72 -4.37 4.17 26.16
CA GLN A 72 -4.55 5.06 27.30
C GLN A 72 -6.04 5.21 27.62
N LYS A 73 -6.42 4.94 28.88
CA LYS A 73 -7.78 5.01 29.43
C LYS A 73 -8.79 3.96 28.91
N LEU A 74 -8.65 3.49 27.66
CA LEU A 74 -9.50 2.47 27.07
C LEU A 74 -9.12 1.06 27.53
N TYR A 75 -7.82 0.76 27.64
CA TYR A 75 -7.30 -0.56 28.07
C TYR A 75 -7.96 -1.72 27.33
N GLN A 76 -7.95 -1.67 26.00
CA GLN A 76 -8.51 -2.69 25.16
C GLN A 76 -7.59 -3.92 25.13
N GLU A 77 -8.16 -5.11 25.26
CA GLU A 77 -7.40 -6.34 25.13
C GLU A 77 -7.00 -6.57 23.67
N LEU A 78 -5.70 -6.74 23.45
CA LEU A 78 -5.11 -7.03 22.15
C LEU A 78 -4.21 -8.25 22.26
N ARG A 79 -4.15 -9.03 21.18
CA ARG A 79 -3.16 -10.09 21.03
C ARG A 79 -1.87 -9.51 20.49
N PHE A 80 -0.80 -9.64 21.25
CA PHE A 80 0.55 -9.28 20.84
C PHE A 80 1.31 -10.52 20.40
N VAL A 81 1.86 -10.48 19.19
CA VAL A 81 2.70 -11.54 18.64
C VAL A 81 4.10 -10.97 18.43
N LEU A 82 5.03 -11.43 19.25
CA LEU A 82 6.44 -11.11 19.16
C LEU A 82 7.08 -12.09 18.18
N VAL A 83 7.83 -11.57 17.21
CA VAL A 83 8.37 -12.34 16.10
C VAL A 83 9.85 -12.03 15.96
N GLU A 84 10.66 -13.08 15.82
CA GLU A 84 12.08 -13.02 15.49
C GLU A 84 12.32 -13.81 14.20
N MET A 85 12.91 -13.15 13.20
CA MET A 85 13.21 -13.73 11.89
C MET A 85 14.50 -13.13 11.38
N ASP A 86 15.47 -13.97 10.98
CA ASP A 86 16.78 -13.54 10.47
C ASP A 86 17.50 -12.51 11.40
N GLY A 87 17.38 -12.68 12.73
CA GLY A 87 17.91 -11.74 13.74
C GLY A 87 17.12 -10.44 13.90
N ILE A 88 16.02 -10.26 13.17
CA ILE A 88 15.16 -9.07 13.23
C ILE A 88 13.95 -9.36 14.12
N GLN A 89 13.86 -8.61 15.22
CA GLN A 89 12.71 -8.63 16.12
C GLN A 89 11.62 -7.64 15.70
N SER A 90 10.37 -8.08 15.66
CA SER A 90 9.18 -7.30 15.36
C SER A 90 8.03 -7.66 16.31
N ILE A 91 7.17 -6.70 16.62
CA ILE A 91 6.01 -6.90 17.48
C ILE A 91 4.77 -6.60 16.66
N LEU A 92 3.88 -7.57 16.54
CA LEU A 92 2.59 -7.42 15.88
C LEU A 92 1.50 -7.31 16.94
N ALA A 93 0.43 -6.59 16.62
CA ALA A 93 -0.74 -6.44 17.47
C ALA A 93 -2.00 -6.70 16.64
N SER A 94 -2.91 -7.49 17.20
CA SER A 94 -4.21 -7.83 16.63
C SER A 94 -5.33 -7.42 17.59
N THR A 95 -6.40 -6.82 17.05
CA THR A 95 -7.64 -6.58 17.81
C THR A 95 -8.49 -7.84 17.97
N SER A 96 -8.22 -8.89 17.19
CA SER A 96 -8.92 -10.18 17.28
C SER A 96 -8.08 -11.18 18.07
N LEU A 97 -8.65 -11.67 19.17
CA LEU A 97 -8.08 -12.71 20.02
C LEU A 97 -8.39 -14.13 19.49
N ALA A 98 -9.22 -14.26 18.47
CA ALA A 98 -9.52 -15.54 17.82
C ALA A 98 -8.45 -15.93 16.79
N LEU A 99 -7.76 -14.93 16.21
CA LEU A 99 -6.73 -15.18 15.20
C LEU A 99 -5.53 -15.90 15.81
N ASP A 100 -5.12 -16.99 15.16
CA ASP A 100 -3.90 -17.68 15.54
C ASP A 100 -2.67 -16.79 15.24
N PRO A 101 -1.60 -16.93 16.05
CA PRO A 101 -0.42 -16.08 15.88
C PRO A 101 0.24 -16.19 14.50
N LEU A 102 0.21 -17.36 13.86
CA LEU A 102 0.81 -17.55 12.53
C LEU A 102 -0.01 -16.84 11.45
N SER A 103 -1.33 -16.87 11.54
CA SER A 103 -2.20 -16.07 10.67
C SER A 103 -1.97 -14.59 10.86
N ILE A 104 -1.74 -14.10 12.09
CA ILE A 104 -1.39 -12.68 12.33
C ILE A 104 -0.08 -12.33 11.59
N ILE A 105 0.95 -13.18 11.69
CA ILE A 105 2.23 -12.98 11.00
C ILE A 105 2.05 -13.00 9.48
N ARG A 106 1.28 -13.97 8.97
CA ARG A 106 1.00 -14.13 7.54
C ARG A 106 0.20 -12.94 6.98
N LEU A 107 -0.85 -12.52 7.67
CA LEU A 107 -1.66 -11.35 7.31
C LEU A 107 -0.78 -10.09 7.26
N TYR A 108 0.07 -9.89 8.26
CA TYR A 108 0.98 -8.75 8.27
C TYR A 108 2.00 -8.82 7.12
N SER A 109 2.47 -10.01 6.75
CA SER A 109 3.41 -10.17 5.62
C SER A 109 2.82 -9.70 4.28
N TYR A 110 1.50 -9.83 4.07
CA TYR A 110 0.85 -9.34 2.86
C TYR A 110 0.85 -7.82 2.75
N ARG A 111 1.06 -7.08 3.85
CA ARG A 111 1.16 -5.61 3.83
C ARG A 111 2.29 -5.12 2.91
N PHE A 112 3.37 -5.88 2.80
CA PHE A 112 4.48 -5.53 1.89
C PHE A 112 4.08 -5.60 0.41
N ARG A 113 3.10 -6.45 0.04
CA ARG A 113 2.57 -6.50 -1.33
C ARG A 113 1.96 -5.16 -1.70
N ILE A 114 1.21 -4.54 -0.78
CA ILE A 114 0.63 -3.21 -0.98
C ILE A 114 1.73 -2.18 -1.22
N GLU A 115 2.77 -2.14 -0.38
CA GLU A 115 3.90 -1.21 -0.56
C GLU A 115 4.60 -1.38 -1.92
N CYS A 116 4.79 -2.63 -2.35
CA CYS A 116 5.32 -2.92 -3.68
C CYS A 116 4.38 -2.42 -4.79
N THR A 117 3.07 -2.67 -4.69
CA THR A 117 2.09 -2.16 -5.66
C THR A 117 2.12 -0.63 -5.77
N PHE A 118 2.16 0.09 -4.63
CA PHE A 118 2.29 1.55 -4.63
C PHE A 118 3.58 2.03 -5.29
N ARG A 119 4.70 1.35 -5.03
CA ARG A 119 5.98 1.67 -5.67
C ARG A 119 5.89 1.50 -7.20
N GLU A 120 5.36 0.38 -7.68
CA GLU A 120 5.25 0.12 -9.11
C GLU A 120 4.26 1.07 -9.80
N LEU A 121 3.10 1.35 -9.19
CA LEU A 121 2.15 2.35 -9.70
C LEU A 121 2.81 3.74 -9.84
N LYS A 122 3.62 4.14 -8.85
CA LYS A 122 4.35 5.40 -8.91
C LYS A 122 5.41 5.41 -10.01
N GLN A 123 6.23 4.37 -10.10
CA GLN A 123 7.43 4.36 -10.95
C GLN A 123 7.14 4.00 -12.41
N GLN A 124 6.21 3.07 -12.65
CA GLN A 124 5.97 2.51 -13.98
C GLN A 124 4.90 3.27 -14.75
N THR A 125 3.74 3.48 -14.13
CA THR A 125 2.59 4.16 -14.78
C THR A 125 2.48 5.63 -14.43
N GLY A 126 3.13 6.09 -13.36
CA GLY A 126 2.99 7.47 -12.89
C GLY A 126 1.59 7.74 -12.35
N ALA A 127 0.95 6.75 -11.71
CA ALA A 127 -0.44 6.79 -11.24
C ALA A 127 -0.77 7.97 -10.30
N PHE A 128 0.27 8.57 -9.70
CA PHE A 128 0.16 9.70 -8.77
C PHE A 128 0.69 11.02 -9.36
N CYS A 129 0.97 11.07 -10.67
CA CYS A 129 1.52 12.24 -11.36
C CYS A 129 0.45 13.11 -12.04
N TYR A 130 -0.80 13.04 -11.57
CA TYR A 130 -1.90 13.84 -12.10
C TYR A 130 -1.92 15.27 -11.54
N HIS A 131 -2.42 16.21 -12.34
CA HIS A 131 -2.57 17.63 -11.98
C HIS A 131 -4.02 18.10 -12.17
N PHE A 132 -4.98 17.33 -11.66
CA PHE A 132 -6.39 17.70 -11.70
C PHE A 132 -6.70 18.68 -10.56
N TRP A 133 -6.54 19.98 -10.83
CA TRP A 133 -6.82 21.02 -9.86
C TRP A 133 -8.13 21.73 -10.19
N SER A 134 -8.85 22.12 -9.13
CA SER A 134 -10.06 22.92 -9.26
C SER A 134 -9.89 24.22 -8.48
N LYS A 135 -10.11 25.35 -9.15
CA LYS A 135 -10.20 26.67 -8.49
C LYS A 135 -11.33 26.72 -7.45
N HIS A 136 -12.32 25.83 -7.57
CA HIS A 136 -13.46 25.73 -6.67
C HIS A 136 -13.14 24.94 -5.40
N MET A 137 -12.00 24.24 -5.35
CA MET A 137 -11.59 23.49 -4.17
C MET A 137 -11.15 24.48 -3.07
N PRO A 138 -11.82 24.51 -1.90
CA PRO A 138 -11.42 25.37 -0.81
C PRO A 138 -10.06 24.93 -0.25
N LYS A 139 -9.30 25.88 0.31
CA LYS A 139 -8.01 25.59 0.92
C LYS A 139 -8.20 24.67 2.13
N LEU A 140 -7.59 23.48 2.09
CA LEU A 140 -7.60 22.54 3.20
C LEU A 140 -6.69 23.07 4.33
N SER A 141 -7.23 23.20 5.54
CA SER A 141 -6.48 23.62 6.72
C SER A 141 -6.03 22.41 7.53
N TYR A 142 -4.71 22.17 7.61
CA TYR A 142 -4.15 21.05 8.38
C TYR A 142 -4.39 21.18 9.91
N TYR A 143 -4.46 22.41 10.43
CA TYR A 143 -4.62 22.71 11.86
C TYR A 143 -6.06 23.03 12.25
N GLN A 144 -7.03 22.33 11.66
CA GLN A 144 -8.44 22.62 11.90
C GLN A 144 -8.83 22.28 13.34
N LYS A 145 -9.53 23.20 14.02
CA LYS A 145 -9.97 22.97 15.40
C LYS A 145 -11.22 22.08 15.43
N LYS A 146 -11.33 21.26 16.48
CA LYS A 146 -12.49 20.39 16.68
C LYS A 146 -13.76 21.23 16.82
N GLY A 147 -14.68 21.10 15.87
CA GLY A 147 -15.95 21.83 15.82
C GLY A 147 -16.06 22.89 14.71
N GLU A 148 -14.98 23.19 13.99
CA GLU A 148 -15.07 24.04 12.78
C GLU A 148 -15.69 23.27 11.61
N PRO A 149 -16.58 23.91 10.81
CA PRO A 149 -17.17 23.27 9.65
C PRO A 149 -16.07 22.90 8.64
N THR A 150 -16.20 21.71 8.04
CA THR A 150 -15.20 21.23 7.09
C THR A 150 -15.13 22.17 5.88
N PRO A 151 -13.97 22.33 5.23
CA PRO A 151 -13.85 23.28 4.12
C PRO A 151 -14.84 22.99 2.99
N LEU A 152 -15.20 21.73 2.78
CA LEU A 152 -16.17 21.28 1.78
C LEU A 152 -17.61 21.67 2.13
N GLU A 153 -17.99 21.73 3.41
CA GLU A 153 -19.31 22.20 3.84
C GLU A 153 -19.55 23.68 3.47
N ARG A 154 -18.48 24.47 3.35
CA ARG A 154 -18.55 25.90 2.99
C ARG A 154 -18.82 26.15 1.50
N VAL A 155 -18.78 25.11 0.67
CA VAL A 155 -19.09 25.22 -0.76
C VAL A 155 -20.61 25.06 -0.92
N GLU A 156 -21.33 26.18 -0.94
CA GLU A 156 -22.79 26.19 -1.08
C GLU A 156 -23.26 26.18 -2.54
N ASP A 157 -22.48 26.78 -3.44
CA ASP A 157 -22.81 26.89 -4.86
C ASP A 157 -22.79 25.52 -5.58
N GLU A 158 -23.90 25.19 -6.23
CA GLU A 158 -24.11 23.92 -6.91
C GLU A 158 -23.15 23.72 -8.10
N ARG A 159 -22.80 24.81 -8.80
CA ARG A 159 -21.85 24.75 -9.92
C ARG A 159 -20.44 24.42 -9.41
N SER A 160 -20.04 24.98 -8.28
CA SER A 160 -18.76 24.74 -7.61
C SER A 160 -18.67 23.30 -7.11
N ARG A 161 -19.73 22.79 -6.47
CA ARG A 161 -19.85 21.38 -6.05
C ARG A 161 -19.66 20.43 -7.23
N LYS A 162 -20.39 20.65 -8.34
CA LYS A 162 -20.25 19.83 -9.57
C LYS A 162 -18.83 19.84 -10.11
N LYS A 163 -18.12 20.97 -10.08
CA LYS A 163 -16.73 21.05 -10.54
C LYS A 163 -15.75 20.32 -9.63
N ILE A 164 -15.93 20.40 -8.31
CA ILE A 164 -15.14 19.61 -7.34
C ILE A 164 -15.35 18.12 -7.59
N LEU A 165 -16.60 17.67 -7.71
CA LEU A 165 -16.92 16.27 -8.00
C LEU A 165 -16.32 15.79 -9.33
N LYS A 166 -16.36 16.61 -10.39
CA LYS A 166 -15.67 16.28 -11.66
C LYS A 166 -14.17 16.11 -11.47
N THR A 167 -13.56 16.89 -10.60
CA THR A 167 -12.11 16.81 -10.31
C THR A 167 -11.78 15.54 -9.54
N VAL A 168 -12.56 15.21 -8.50
CA VAL A 168 -12.43 13.95 -7.76
C VAL A 168 -12.61 12.75 -8.70
N ARG A 169 -13.64 12.78 -9.55
CA ARG A 169 -13.87 11.73 -10.55
C ARG A 169 -12.70 11.59 -11.53
N ALA A 170 -12.09 12.69 -11.97
CA ALA A 170 -10.91 12.63 -12.83
C ALA A 170 -9.72 11.95 -12.13
N ILE A 171 -9.52 12.23 -10.83
CA ILE A 171 -8.51 11.56 -9.99
C ILE A 171 -8.80 10.05 -9.90
N GLU A 172 -10.03 9.68 -9.54
CA GLU A 172 -10.45 8.28 -9.40
C GLU A 172 -10.26 7.50 -10.71
N VAL A 173 -10.75 8.04 -11.83
CA VAL A 173 -10.64 7.41 -13.15
C VAL A 173 -9.17 7.28 -13.56
N HIS A 174 -8.33 8.29 -13.32
CA HIS A 174 -6.91 8.19 -13.64
C HIS A 174 -6.19 7.11 -12.81
N MET A 175 -6.53 6.99 -11.53
CA MET A 175 -6.01 5.92 -10.67
C MET A 175 -6.47 4.55 -11.14
N GLU A 176 -7.75 4.41 -11.50
CA GLU A 176 -8.31 3.15 -12.01
C GLU A 176 -7.65 2.73 -13.32
N LEU A 177 -7.53 3.64 -14.29
CA LEU A 177 -6.82 3.39 -15.55
C LEU A 177 -5.35 2.99 -15.31
N SER A 178 -4.70 3.60 -14.33
CA SER A 178 -3.33 3.25 -13.95
C SER A 178 -3.24 1.84 -13.35
N CYS A 179 -4.22 1.43 -12.53
CA CYS A 179 -4.32 0.07 -12.01
C CYS A 179 -4.57 -0.95 -13.13
N ILE A 180 -5.46 -0.65 -14.08
CA ILE A 180 -5.73 -1.50 -15.25
C ILE A 180 -4.46 -1.65 -16.08
N ALA A 181 -3.76 -0.55 -16.37
CA ALA A 181 -2.50 -0.58 -17.11
C ALA A 181 -1.43 -1.43 -16.39
N MET A 182 -1.30 -1.31 -15.07
CA MET A 182 -0.42 -2.17 -14.27
C MET A 182 -0.82 -3.65 -14.35
N GLY A 183 -2.11 -3.97 -14.26
CA GLY A 183 -2.59 -5.35 -14.40
C GLY A 183 -2.28 -5.96 -15.78
N ILE A 184 -2.42 -5.16 -16.84
CA ILE A 184 -2.03 -5.56 -18.20
C ILE A 184 -0.52 -5.82 -18.27
N LEU A 185 0.32 -4.94 -17.71
CA LEU A 185 1.77 -5.14 -17.67
C LEU A 185 2.16 -6.41 -16.90
N GLN A 186 1.51 -6.68 -15.78
CA GLN A 186 1.72 -7.90 -15.00
C GLN A 186 1.32 -9.15 -15.77
N THR A 187 0.19 -9.11 -16.47
CA THR A 187 -0.28 -10.22 -17.32
C THR A 187 0.71 -10.50 -18.45
N LEU A 188 1.22 -9.45 -19.10
CA LEU A 188 2.25 -9.59 -20.13
C LEU A 188 3.55 -10.13 -19.52
N SER A 189 3.97 -9.63 -18.37
CA SER A 189 5.16 -10.10 -17.64
C SER A 189 5.11 -11.60 -17.44
N ILE A 190 3.97 -12.12 -16.96
CA ILE A 190 3.72 -13.55 -16.77
C ILE A 190 3.77 -14.31 -18.10
N ARG A 191 3.12 -13.79 -19.14
CA ARG A 191 3.06 -14.44 -20.47
C ARG A 191 4.43 -14.56 -21.15
N PHE A 192 5.34 -13.63 -20.85
CA PHE A 192 6.70 -13.57 -21.39
C PHE A 192 7.76 -14.22 -20.50
N ILE A 193 7.38 -14.84 -19.37
CA ILE A 193 8.30 -15.65 -18.56
C ILE A 193 8.96 -16.72 -19.44
N GLY A 194 10.29 -16.81 -19.40
CA GLY A 194 11.09 -17.78 -20.15
C GLY A 194 11.19 -17.53 -21.66
N LYS A 195 10.41 -16.58 -22.22
CA LYS A 195 10.41 -16.26 -23.66
C LYS A 195 11.32 -15.10 -24.03
N VAL A 196 11.70 -14.28 -23.06
CA VAL A 196 12.56 -13.11 -23.23
C VAL A 196 13.87 -13.36 -22.50
N CYS A 197 14.99 -13.27 -23.22
CA CYS A 197 16.31 -13.43 -22.64
C CYS A 197 16.77 -12.13 -21.97
N SER A 198 17.51 -12.24 -20.86
CA SER A 198 18.10 -11.08 -20.17
C SER A 198 19.00 -10.24 -21.08
N SER A 199 19.65 -10.85 -22.08
CA SER A 199 20.44 -10.17 -23.11
C SER A 199 19.64 -9.18 -23.97
N GLN A 200 18.32 -9.37 -24.09
CA GLN A 200 17.43 -8.49 -24.82
C GLN A 200 17.03 -7.25 -23.99
N ILE A 201 17.21 -7.29 -22.67
CA ILE A 201 16.88 -6.20 -21.74
C ILE A 201 18.18 -5.62 -21.18
N ARG A 202 18.80 -4.70 -21.93
CA ARG A 202 20.02 -4.01 -21.47
C ARG A 202 19.73 -3.14 -20.24
N TYR A 203 20.75 -2.94 -19.41
CA TYR A 203 20.75 -2.03 -18.24
C TYR A 203 19.93 -2.48 -17.01
N GLN A 204 19.66 -3.77 -16.85
CA GLN A 204 19.17 -4.27 -15.56
C GLN A 204 20.29 -4.25 -14.50
N ARG A 205 20.04 -3.61 -13.34
CA ARG A 205 20.97 -3.66 -12.20
C ARG A 205 21.15 -5.06 -11.62
N THR A 206 20.12 -5.90 -11.73
CA THR A 206 20.13 -7.29 -11.28
C THR A 206 19.63 -8.17 -12.41
N PRO A 207 20.39 -9.21 -12.83
CA PRO A 207 19.97 -10.08 -13.92
C PRO A 207 18.67 -10.77 -13.56
N SER A 208 17.66 -10.63 -14.42
CA SER A 208 16.41 -11.33 -14.23
C SER A 208 16.59 -12.82 -14.56
N LYS A 209 16.26 -13.70 -13.62
CA LYS A 209 16.33 -15.17 -13.77
C LYS A 209 15.23 -15.68 -14.72
N GLY A 210 15.21 -15.22 -15.97
CA GLY A 210 14.19 -15.56 -16.99
C GLY A 210 12.82 -14.91 -16.76
N ARG A 211 12.72 -13.97 -15.81
CA ARG A 211 11.49 -13.21 -15.53
C ARG A 211 11.57 -11.82 -16.17
N VAL A 212 10.47 -11.33 -16.72
CA VAL A 212 10.39 -9.96 -17.22
C VAL A 212 9.64 -9.13 -16.19
N SER A 213 10.23 -8.07 -15.64
CA SER A 213 9.52 -7.19 -14.70
C SER A 213 8.60 -6.22 -15.45
N GLU A 214 7.62 -5.65 -14.75
CA GLU A 214 6.77 -4.56 -15.25
C GLU A 214 7.64 -3.38 -15.72
N ALA A 215 8.72 -3.08 -14.99
CA ALA A 215 9.68 -2.06 -15.36
C ALA A 215 10.38 -2.35 -16.70
N ALA A 216 10.78 -3.60 -16.94
CA ALA A 216 11.41 -3.98 -18.19
C ALA A 216 10.45 -3.87 -19.37
N LEU A 217 9.19 -4.29 -19.20
CA LEU A 217 8.15 -4.11 -20.21
C LEU A 217 7.86 -2.64 -20.48
N MET A 218 7.76 -1.82 -19.43
CA MET A 218 7.54 -0.38 -19.61
C MET A 218 8.71 0.31 -20.31
N HIS A 219 9.94 -0.06 -20.00
CA HIS A 219 11.10 0.45 -20.72
C HIS A 219 11.05 0.06 -22.21
N TYR A 220 10.73 -1.21 -22.50
CA TYR A 220 10.57 -1.70 -23.87
C TYR A 220 9.47 -0.93 -24.62
N PHE A 221 8.29 -0.77 -24.00
CA PHE A 221 7.18 -0.02 -24.61
C PHE A 221 7.55 1.44 -24.85
N ARG A 222 8.18 2.13 -23.90
CA ARG A 222 8.63 3.51 -24.09
C ARG A 222 9.63 3.64 -25.23
N LYS A 223 10.54 2.68 -25.38
CA LYS A 223 11.56 2.70 -26.45
C LYS A 223 10.99 2.37 -27.83
N HIS A 224 9.99 1.49 -27.90
CA HIS A 224 9.46 0.95 -29.15
C HIS A 224 8.03 1.41 -29.47
N PHE A 225 7.49 2.40 -28.75
CA PHE A 225 6.10 2.83 -28.85
C PHE A 225 5.68 3.13 -30.29
N PHE A 226 6.36 4.06 -30.97
CA PHE A 226 6.04 4.44 -32.35
C PHE A 226 6.19 3.30 -33.33
N ARG A 227 7.27 2.51 -33.23
CA ARG A 227 7.47 1.31 -34.05
C ARG A 227 6.32 0.30 -33.89
N LEU A 228 5.80 0.13 -32.68
CA LEU A 228 4.69 -0.79 -32.41
C LEU A 228 3.36 -0.27 -32.99
N LEU A 229 3.16 1.06 -33.03
CA LEU A 229 2.01 1.68 -33.69
C LEU A 229 2.07 1.48 -35.21
N GLU A 230 3.23 1.74 -35.83
CA GLU A 230 3.45 1.54 -37.28
C GLU A 230 3.21 0.08 -37.72
N GLN A 231 3.53 -0.90 -36.86
CA GLN A 231 3.26 -2.31 -37.15
C GLN A 231 1.76 -2.65 -37.18
N LYS A 232 0.92 -1.80 -36.61
CA LYS A 232 -0.54 -1.98 -36.55
C LYS A 232 -1.28 -0.70 -36.94
N PRO A 233 -1.21 -0.28 -38.21
CA PRO A 233 -1.82 0.97 -38.67
C PRO A 233 -3.34 0.95 -38.55
N LYS A 234 -3.96 -0.23 -38.59
CA LYS A 234 -5.42 -0.43 -38.38
C LYS A 234 -5.85 -0.43 -36.91
N SER A 235 -4.92 -0.21 -35.97
CA SER A 235 -5.26 -0.04 -34.56
C SER A 235 -6.01 1.29 -34.39
N TYR A 236 -7.12 1.26 -33.67
CA TYR A 236 -7.92 2.45 -33.36
C TYR A 236 -7.08 3.60 -32.77
N ILE A 237 -6.13 3.28 -31.91
CA ILE A 237 -5.22 4.28 -31.32
C ILE A 237 -4.32 4.91 -32.39
N THR A 238 -3.84 4.11 -33.34
CA THR A 238 -2.95 4.61 -34.41
C THR A 238 -3.73 5.49 -35.38
N GLN A 239 -4.97 5.10 -35.69
CA GLN A 239 -5.90 5.90 -36.50
C GLN A 239 -6.19 7.25 -35.86
N ILE A 240 -6.56 7.28 -34.56
CA ILE A 240 -6.79 8.54 -33.84
C ILE A 240 -5.55 9.44 -33.87
N ILE A 241 -4.35 8.88 -33.62
CA ILE A 241 -3.12 9.67 -33.62
C ILE A 241 -2.88 10.28 -35.00
N HIS A 242 -3.07 9.52 -36.08
CA HIS A 242 -2.93 10.03 -37.44
C HIS A 242 -3.98 11.10 -37.77
N GLU A 243 -5.25 10.88 -37.44
CA GLU A 243 -6.33 11.85 -37.65
C GLU A 243 -6.02 13.20 -36.96
N LEU A 244 -5.57 13.15 -35.71
CA LEU A 244 -5.19 14.35 -34.94
C LEU A 244 -3.95 15.06 -35.52
N GLN A 245 -3.02 14.31 -36.12
CA GLN A 245 -1.85 14.89 -36.79
C GLN A 245 -2.26 15.61 -38.09
N GLU A 246 -3.10 14.97 -38.92
CA GLU A 246 -3.60 15.57 -40.17
C GLU A 246 -4.46 16.82 -39.93
N GLU A 247 -5.27 16.85 -38.87
CA GLU A 247 -6.02 18.06 -38.48
C GLU A 247 -5.10 19.21 -38.05
N SER A 248 -3.99 18.89 -37.37
CA SER A 248 -3.02 19.90 -36.93
C SER A 248 -2.25 20.51 -38.10
N GLU A 249 -1.85 19.71 -39.10
CA GLU A 249 -1.15 20.20 -40.29
C GLU A 249 -2.04 21.14 -41.11
N LYS A 250 -3.32 20.77 -41.31
CA LYS A 250 -4.31 21.63 -41.98
C LYS A 250 -4.53 22.96 -41.27
N HIS A 251 -4.45 22.99 -39.94
CA HIS A 251 -4.58 24.22 -39.16
C HIS A 251 -3.36 25.14 -39.31
N TRP A 252 -2.16 24.57 -39.38
CA TRP A 252 -0.91 25.32 -39.59
C TRP A 252 -0.79 25.89 -41.00
N ASP A 253 -1.19 25.13 -42.02
CA ASP A 253 -1.20 25.60 -43.42
C ASP A 253 -2.16 26.78 -43.62
N PHE A 254 -3.26 26.83 -42.87
CA PHE A 254 -4.22 27.94 -42.87
C PHE A 254 -3.70 29.21 -42.17
N LEU A 255 -2.74 29.09 -41.25
CA LEU A 255 -2.10 30.21 -40.56
C LEU A 255 -0.85 30.72 -41.27
N ALA A 256 -0.28 29.92 -42.17
CA ALA A 256 0.90 30.23 -42.96
C ALA A 256 0.58 30.77 -44.37
N SER A 257 -0.70 30.79 -44.76
CA SER A 257 -1.23 31.39 -46.00
C SER A 257 -1.82 32.77 -45.73
#